data_AF-G2FVF9-F1
#
_entry.id   AF-G2FVF9-F1
#
_cell.length_a   1.000
_cell.length_b   1.000
_cell.length_c   1.000
_cell.angle_alpha   90.00
_cell.angle_beta   90.00
_cell.angle_gamma   90.00
#
_symmetry.space_group_name_H-M   'P 1'
#
loop_
_entity.id
_entity.type
_entity.pdbx_description
1 polymer ?
#
loop_
_entity_poly.entity_id
_entity_poly.type
_entity_poly.pdbx_seq_one_letter_code
_entity_poly.pdbx_strand_id
1 'polypeptide(L)' 'MRDLGSIYFVEKVYELSDDYMRKHNLYYKKRVRLKKISGENGLDIEDFAISDSE' A
#
# COMPACT_ATOMS: atom_id res chain seq x y z
N MET A 1 -6.73 27.81 -3.53
CA MET A 1 -6.62 26.65 -2.61
C MET A 1 -5.31 25.98 -2.92
N ARG A 2 -4.47 25.70 -1.91
CA ARG A 2 -3.30 24.84 -2.12
C ARG A 2 -3.82 23.41 -2.00
N ASP A 3 -3.75 22.65 -3.08
CA ASP A 3 -4.01 21.19 -3.06
C ASP A 3 -2.92 20.55 -2.22
N LEU A 4 -3.15 20.49 -0.91
CA LEU A 4 -2.32 19.74 0.00
C LEU A 4 -2.62 18.27 -0.31
N GLY A 5 -1.71 17.64 -1.05
CA GLY A 5 -1.76 16.21 -1.33
C GLY A 5 -2.00 15.40 -0.07
N SER A 6 -2.54 14.20 -0.24
CA SER A 6 -2.91 13.34 0.89
C SER A 6 -1.67 12.87 1.65
N ILE A 7 -1.73 12.89 2.98
CA ILE A 7 -0.65 12.45 3.86
C ILE A 7 -0.99 11.04 4.36
N TYR A 8 -0.01 10.14 4.25
CA TYR A 8 -0.13 8.75 4.61
C TYR A 8 0.90 8.35 5.67
N PHE A 9 0.50 7.44 6.54
CA PHE A 9 1.36 6.74 7.49
C PHE A 9 1.52 5.29 7.04
N VAL A 10 2.75 4.77 7.08
CA VAL A 10 3.01 3.35 6.80
C VAL A 10 2.55 2.53 8.00
N GLU A 11 1.43 1.81 7.85
CA GLU A 11 0.88 0.96 8.91
C GLU A 11 1.68 -0.33 9.05
N LYS A 12 1.98 -0.99 7.92
CA LYS A 12 2.78 -2.22 7.89
C LYS A 12 3.39 -2.50 6.53
N VAL A 13 4.53 -3.19 6.54
CA VAL A 13 5.15 -3.83 5.39
C VAL A 13 5.09 -5.34 5.60
N TYR A 14 4.64 -6.09 4.61
CA TYR A 14 4.46 -7.53 4.74
C TYR A 14 4.62 -8.25 3.40
N GLU A 15 4.74 -9.57 3.44
CA GLU A 15 4.82 -10.42 2.26
C GLU A 15 3.57 -11.29 2.13
N LEU A 16 3.10 -11.45 0.89
CA LEU A 16 2.08 -12.43 0.55
C LEU A 16 2.69 -13.83 0.53
N SER A 17 1.90 -14.88 0.77
CA SER A 17 2.38 -16.26 0.61
C SER A 17 2.50 -16.63 -0.87
N ASP A 18 3.37 -17.59 -1.21
CA ASP A 18 3.55 -18.04 -2.60
C ASP A 18 2.25 -18.65 -3.18
N ASP A 19 1.46 -19.33 -2.34
CA ASP A 19 0.14 -19.84 -2.73
C ASP A 19 -0.83 -18.72 -3.08
N TYR A 20 -0.85 -17.64 -2.28
CA TYR A 20 -1.68 -16.48 -2.56
C TYR A 20 -1.23 -15.78 -3.85
N MET A 21 0.07 -15.62 -4.03
CA MET A 21 0.68 -15.06 -5.25
C MET A 21 0.26 -15.85 -6.49
N ARG A 22 0.38 -17.18 -6.45
CA ARG A 22 0.01 -18.06 -7.57
C ARG A 22 -1.49 -18.02 -7.84
N LYS A 23 -2.32 -18.11 -6.80
CA LYS A 23 -3.79 -18.11 -6.91
C LYS A 23 -4.32 -16.84 -7.59
N HIS A 24 -3.70 -15.71 -7.28
CA HIS A 24 -4.12 -14.40 -7.77
C HIS A 24 -3.27 -13.88 -8.95
N ASN A 25 -2.35 -14.69 -9.47
CA ASN A 25 -1.42 -14.35 -10.55
C ASN A 25 -0.70 -13.01 -10.33
N LEU A 26 -0.15 -12.84 -9.12
CA LEU A 26 0.52 -11.62 -8.69
C LEU A 26 2.02 -11.69 -8.96
N TYR A 27 2.63 -10.53 -9.23
CA TYR A 27 4.06 -10.43 -9.55
C TYR A 27 4.92 -10.01 -8.34
N TYR A 28 4.45 -9.05 -7.53
CA TYR A 28 5.19 -8.55 -6.37
C TYR A 28 4.67 -9.13 -5.06
N LYS A 29 5.57 -9.80 -4.33
CA LYS A 29 5.25 -10.45 -3.05
C LYS A 29 5.15 -9.46 -1.89
N LYS A 30 5.99 -8.42 -1.91
CA LYS A 30 6.01 -7.39 -0.87
C LYS A 30 4.88 -6.39 -1.06
N ARG A 31 4.25 -6.06 0.06
CA ARG A 31 3.11 -5.15 0.17
C ARG A 31 3.39 -4.11 1.23
N VAL A 32 2.90 -2.90 0.99
CA VAL A 32 2.82 -1.84 2.01
C VAL A 32 1.38 -1.44 2.19
N ARG A 33 0.95 -1.39 3.45
CA ARG A 33 -0.34 -0.83 3.82
C ARG A 33 -0.14 0.57 4.36
N LEU A 34 -0.81 1.53 3.72
CA LEU A 34 -0.79 2.94 4.05
C LEU A 34 -2.12 3.32 4.69
N LYS A 35 -2.06 4.01 5.82
CA LYS A 35 -3.22 4.64 6.44
C LYS A 35 -3.16 6.13 6.18
N LYS A 36 -4.17 6.67 5.50
CA LYS A 36 -4.30 8.10 5.29
C LYS A 36 -4.60 8.78 6.62
N ILE A 37 -3.84 9.82 6.93
CA ILE A 37 -4.00 10.61 8.17
C ILE A 37 -4.55 12.01 7.90
N SER A 38 -4.43 12.49 6.66
CA SER A 38 -4.97 13.78 6.23
C SER A 38 -5.12 13.83 4.71
N GLY A 39 -6.06 14.63 4.20
CA GLY A 39 -6.30 14.84 2.78
C GLY A 39 -7.78 14.77 2.41
N GLU A 40 -8.07 14.96 1.13
CA GLU A 40 -9.43 14.94 0.59
C GLU A 40 -10.06 13.54 0.72
N ASN A 41 -11.39 13.44 0.85
CA ASN A 41 -12.13 12.17 0.93
C ASN A 41 -11.96 11.33 2.22
N GLY A 42 -11.36 11.89 3.28
CA GLY A 42 -11.39 11.28 4.63
C GLY A 42 -10.25 10.30 4.95
N LEU A 43 -10.41 9.51 6.01
CA LEU A 43 -9.46 8.46 6.41
C LEU A 43 -9.70 7.22 5.56
N ASP A 44 -8.65 6.73 4.91
CA ASP A 44 -8.67 5.55 4.05
C ASP A 44 -7.46 4.64 4.34
N ILE A 45 -7.57 3.37 3.98
CA ILE A 45 -6.48 2.39 4.04
C ILE A 45 -6.21 1.89 2.63
N GLU A 46 -5.00 2.11 2.16
CA GLU A 46 -4.56 1.72 0.83
C GLU A 46 -3.47 0.64 0.92
N ASP A 47 -3.48 -0.30 -0.02
CA ASP A 47 -2.58 -1.46 -0.01
C ASP A 47 -1.88 -1.61 -1.36
N PHE A 48 -0.57 -1.42 -1.37
CA PHE A 48 0.24 -1.32 -2.58
C PHE A 48 1.24 -2.47 -2.70
N ALA A 49 1.45 -2.93 -3.93
CA ALA A 49 2.63 -3.73 -4.27
C ALA A 49 3.87 -2.83 -4.27
N ILE A 50 4.95 -3.31 -3.68
CA ILE A 50 6.26 -2.68 -3.78
C ILE A 50 7.26 -3.67 -4.36
N SER A 51 8.12 -3.20 -5.25
CA SER A 51 9.26 -3.98 -5.69
C SER A 51 10.33 -3.96 -4.60
N ASP A 52 11.14 -5.02 -4.56
CA ASP A 52 12.47 -4.90 -3.97
C ASP A 52 13.22 -3.88 -4.82
N SER A 53 13.40 -2.67 -4.27
CA SER A 53 14.31 -1.70 -4.85
C SER A 53 15.70 -2.27 -4.67
N GLU A 54 16.46 -2.43 -5.77
CA GLU A 54 17.92 -2.57 -5.71
C GLU A 54 18.55 -1.28 -5.16
#